data_AF-A0A2W0A5I0-F1
#
_entry.id   AF-A0A2W0A5I0-F1
#
_cell.length_a   1.000
_cell.length_b   1.000
_cell.length_c   1.000
_cell.angle_alpha   90.00
_cell.angle_beta   90.00
_cell.angle_gamma   90.00
#
_symmetry.space_group_name_H-M   'P 1'
#
loop_
_entity.id
_entity.type
_entity.pdbx_description
1 polymer ?
#
loop_
_entity_poly.entity_id
_entity_poly.type
_entity_poly.pdbx_seq_one_letter_code
_entity_poly.pdbx_strand_id
1 'polypeptide(L)'
;MHKKSVVTIYVRHRGSCRHADKPVWRGCDCPKFLRYSCDVCLCSHSHKGRLHRLPTGARSWAEAEEKREEAQKRIDAGKTEKLPTPEPQKTIAQAIKTFLLAKEGERRSPQTIRKLRGQLTLFEQFLTARSRFFPSEITPDDVIEFRASWKWKSGVTRQKAQTNIKSFLRAACPQSDTLVKALGRISLSRDDHARLEPQPFTEKELQHLLAQVPKTFAKEPNKIPLMTALIHCQVATGLAIRDAIQLQRDNLSEDESDCWLHIKRQKTNKPVRQKIDTGLYEELLSVTNGTLRVRQPQLRRLFLRYVSLLNFVQDLEPIPLLC
;
A
#
# COMPACT_ATOMS: atom_id res chain seq x y z
N MET A 1 55.06 -6.30 34.71
CA MET A 1 53.87 -5.57 35.21
C MET A 1 53.12 -4.99 34.03
N HIS A 2 51.96 -5.53 33.66
CA HIS A 2 51.12 -4.94 32.60
C HIS A 2 50.50 -3.65 33.13
N LYS A 3 50.80 -2.51 32.50
CA LYS A 3 50.21 -1.21 32.86
C LYS A 3 48.70 -1.30 32.62
N LYS A 4 47.88 -1.27 33.66
CA LYS A 4 46.41 -1.22 33.51
C LYS A 4 46.07 -0.01 32.65
N SER A 5 45.34 -0.24 31.57
CA SER A 5 44.99 0.82 30.63
C SER A 5 43.75 1.53 31.13
N VAL A 6 43.82 2.85 31.23
CA VAL A 6 42.73 3.68 31.77
C VAL A 6 41.95 4.29 30.62
N VAL A 7 40.64 4.05 30.60
CA VAL A 7 39.71 4.69 29.68
C VAL A 7 39.32 6.06 30.23
N THR A 8 39.54 7.11 29.42
CA THR A 8 39.21 8.48 29.80
C THR A 8 38.22 9.10 28.81
N ILE A 9 37.30 9.91 29.33
CA ILE A 9 36.34 10.66 28.51
C ILE A 9 37.00 11.97 28.07
N TYR A 10 36.80 12.32 26.81
CA TYR A 10 37.10 13.65 26.30
C TYR A 10 35.97 14.13 25.40
N VAL A 11 35.84 15.44 25.25
CA VAL A 11 34.82 16.08 24.44
C VAL A 11 35.39 16.43 23.09
N ARG A 12 34.67 16.07 22.03
CA ARG A 12 34.97 16.57 20.69
C ARG A 12 34.07 17.75 20.41
N HIS A 13 34.59 18.95 20.71
CA HIS A 13 33.84 20.19 20.52
C HIS A 13 33.53 20.45 19.05
N ARG A 14 32.36 21.02 18.81
CA ARG A 14 32.04 21.65 17.53
C ARG A 14 32.81 22.96 17.43
N GLY A 15 33.15 23.39 16.21
CA GLY A 15 33.85 24.66 15.99
C GLY A 15 33.13 25.88 16.58
N SER A 16 31.81 25.80 16.76
CA SER A 16 30.98 26.83 17.38
C SER A 16 30.85 26.75 18.91
N CYS A 17 31.54 25.81 19.58
CA CYS A 17 31.41 25.66 21.02
C CYS A 17 32.27 26.68 21.78
N ARG A 18 31.67 27.38 22.74
CA ARG A 18 32.35 28.35 23.64
C ARG A 18 33.50 27.75 24.46
N HIS A 19 33.57 26.43 24.58
CA HIS A 19 34.56 25.71 25.38
C HIS A 19 35.47 24.82 24.52
N ALA A 20 35.66 25.18 23.23
CA ALA A 20 36.43 24.38 22.26
C ALA A 20 37.88 24.10 22.71
N ASP A 21 38.45 24.98 23.52
CA ASP A 21 39.79 24.90 24.13
C ASP A 21 39.88 23.91 25.31
N LYS A 22 38.74 23.48 25.88
CA LYS A 22 38.67 22.66 27.10
C LYS A 22 38.23 21.23 26.79
N PRO A 23 39.14 20.27 26.57
CA PRO A 23 38.81 18.92 26.12
C PRO A 23 38.03 18.06 27.12
N VAL A 24 37.85 18.49 28.38
CA VAL A 24 37.17 17.73 29.45
C VAL A 24 35.96 18.52 30.01
N TRP A 25 35.47 19.52 29.28
CA TRP A 25 34.35 20.35 29.74
C TRP A 25 33.02 19.59 29.74
N ARG A 26 32.44 19.38 30.92
CA ARG A 26 31.24 18.53 31.09
C ARG A 26 29.93 19.21 30.70
N GLY A 27 29.85 20.54 30.83
CA GLY A 27 28.61 21.32 30.67
C GLY A 27 28.26 21.71 29.23
N CYS A 28 28.58 20.89 28.23
CA CYS A 28 28.26 21.19 26.83
C CYS A 28 27.57 20.01 26.14
N ASP A 29 26.74 20.27 25.11
CA ASP A 29 26.07 19.24 24.30
C ASP A 29 26.95 18.67 23.18
N CYS A 30 28.26 18.93 23.22
CA CYS A 30 29.19 18.41 22.21
C CYS A 30 29.36 16.89 22.34
N PRO A 31 29.59 16.15 21.24
CA PRO A 31 29.80 14.71 21.28
C PRO A 31 30.91 14.28 22.25
N LYS A 32 30.63 13.26 23.07
CA LYS A 32 31.58 12.69 24.04
C LYS A 32 32.28 11.47 23.44
N PHE A 33 33.57 11.34 23.68
CA PHE A 33 34.40 10.27 23.14
C PHE A 33 35.22 9.62 24.25
N LEU A 34 35.56 8.35 24.07
CA LEU A 34 36.50 7.63 24.93
C LEU A 34 37.87 7.60 24.27
N ARG A 35 38.91 7.76 25.07
CA ARG A 35 40.31 7.53 24.67
C ARG A 35 40.98 6.60 25.66
N TYR A 36 41.80 5.69 25.15
CA TYR A 36 42.57 4.76 25.95
C TYR A 36 43.81 4.29 25.18
N SER A 37 44.83 3.85 25.89
CA SER A 37 46.06 3.29 25.32
C SER A 37 46.24 1.87 25.82
N CYS A 38 46.06 0.88 24.96
CA CYS A 38 46.40 -0.52 25.22
C CYS A 38 46.65 -1.26 23.90
N ASP A 39 47.25 -2.45 24.00
CA ASP A 39 47.52 -3.31 22.84
C ASP A 39 46.23 -4.00 22.31
N VAL A 40 45.10 -3.84 23.00
CA VAL A 40 43.81 -4.47 22.72
C VAL A 40 42.82 -3.43 22.20
N CYS A 41 42.52 -3.44 20.90
CA CYS A 41 41.47 -2.58 20.35
C CYS A 41 40.09 -3.23 20.50
N LEU A 42 39.05 -2.44 20.81
CA LEU A 42 37.64 -2.83 20.74
C LEU A 42 37.12 -2.90 19.28
N CYS A 43 38.04 -2.93 18.30
CA CYS A 43 37.79 -3.03 16.86
C CYS A 43 38.17 -4.39 16.28
N SER A 44 38.32 -5.41 17.13
CA SER A 44 38.70 -6.79 16.77
C SER A 44 40.11 -6.98 16.20
N HIS A 45 40.93 -5.93 16.14
CA HIS A 45 42.33 -5.97 15.68
C HIS A 45 43.28 -5.47 16.77
N SER A 46 44.34 -6.20 17.11
CA SER A 46 45.36 -5.72 18.05
C SER A 46 46.23 -4.67 17.36
N HIS A 47 46.36 -3.49 17.97
CA HIS A 47 47.25 -2.44 17.51
C HIS A 47 48.22 -2.10 18.65
N LYS A 48 49.41 -2.69 18.61
CA LYS A 48 50.42 -2.48 19.66
C LYS A 48 50.78 -0.99 19.79
N GLY A 49 50.70 -0.46 21.01
CA GLY A 49 51.16 0.90 21.34
C GLY A 49 50.37 2.08 20.75
N ARG A 50 49.14 1.91 20.25
CA ARG A 50 48.33 3.01 19.68
C ARG A 50 47.36 3.63 20.69
N LEU A 51 47.09 4.92 20.52
CA LEU A 51 45.99 5.61 21.20
C LEU A 51 44.68 5.34 20.46
N HIS A 52 43.75 4.67 21.12
CA HIS A 52 42.43 4.36 20.58
C HIS A 52 41.43 5.46 20.91
N ARG A 53 40.50 5.73 19.99
CA ARG A 53 39.41 6.69 20.14
C ARG A 53 38.10 6.02 19.74
N LEU A 54 37.12 6.02 20.63
CA LEU A 54 35.80 5.45 20.37
C LEU A 54 34.71 6.51 20.54
N PRO A 55 33.80 6.66 19.56
CA PRO A 55 32.61 7.47 19.75
C PRO A 55 31.69 6.79 20.78
N THR A 56 31.21 7.54 21.77
CA THR A 56 30.19 7.01 22.70
C THR A 56 28.79 7.10 22.12
N GLY A 57 28.54 8.02 21.18
CA GLY A 57 27.19 8.39 20.76
C GLY A 57 26.40 9.18 21.81
N ALA A 58 26.99 9.45 22.99
CA ALA A 58 26.38 10.24 24.06
C ALA A 58 26.70 11.73 23.91
N ARG A 59 25.79 12.57 24.42
CA ARG A 59 26.01 14.02 24.56
C ARG A 59 26.06 14.48 26.02
N SER A 60 25.40 13.75 26.92
CA SER A 60 25.48 13.97 28.37
C SER A 60 26.75 13.34 28.96
N TRP A 61 27.27 13.91 30.05
CA TRP A 61 28.45 13.34 30.74
C TRP A 61 28.11 12.03 31.45
N ALA A 62 26.89 11.91 31.99
CA ALA A 62 26.44 10.72 32.71
C ALA A 62 26.39 9.48 31.81
N GLU A 63 25.77 9.56 30.63
CA GLU A 63 25.76 8.46 29.64
C GLU A 63 27.17 8.11 29.14
N ALA A 64 28.06 9.10 29.03
CA ALA A 64 29.45 8.87 28.65
C ALA A 64 30.24 8.14 29.73
N GLU A 65 29.90 8.35 31.01
CA GLU A 65 30.48 7.67 32.17
C GLU A 65 30.08 6.20 32.23
N GLU A 66 28.81 5.90 32.01
CA GLU A 66 28.29 4.53 31.92
C GLU A 66 29.02 3.75 30.81
N LYS A 67 29.16 4.36 29.63
CA LYS A 67 29.91 3.77 28.50
C LYS A 67 31.41 3.65 28.77
N ARG A 68 31.99 4.56 29.57
CA ARG A 68 33.39 4.49 30.01
C ARG A 68 33.60 3.28 30.92
N GLU A 69 32.72 3.07 31.89
CA GLU A 69 32.79 1.91 32.79
C GLU A 69 32.62 0.59 32.05
N GLU A 70 31.68 0.51 31.11
CA GLU A 70 31.51 -0.66 30.26
C GLU A 70 32.79 -0.95 29.45
N ALA A 71 33.35 0.07 28.80
CA ALA A 71 34.59 -0.06 28.04
C ALA A 71 35.78 -0.49 28.92
N GLN A 72 35.90 0.06 30.14
CA GLN A 72 36.96 -0.28 31.09
C GLN A 72 36.85 -1.75 31.52
N LYS A 73 35.66 -2.20 31.95
CA LYS A 73 35.40 -3.60 32.35
C LYS A 73 35.76 -4.58 31.24
N ARG A 74 35.48 -4.23 29.98
CA ARG A 74 35.77 -5.08 28.82
C ARG A 74 37.25 -5.16 28.48
N ILE A 75 37.97 -4.04 28.57
CA ILE A 75 39.42 -3.99 28.40
C ILE A 75 40.11 -4.80 29.51
N ASP A 76 39.65 -4.66 30.75
CA ASP A 76 40.15 -5.42 31.89
C ASP A 76 39.86 -6.93 31.73
N ALA A 77 38.74 -7.29 31.10
CA ALA A 77 38.36 -8.67 30.78
C ALA A 77 38.96 -9.23 29.47
N GLY A 78 39.76 -8.46 28.74
CA GLY A 78 40.40 -8.90 27.48
C GLY A 78 39.44 -9.15 26.31
N LYS A 79 38.20 -8.64 26.34
CA LYS A 79 37.18 -8.90 25.30
C LYS A 79 37.41 -7.98 24.08
N THR A 80 37.79 -8.53 22.94
CA THR A 80 38.09 -7.84 21.66
C THR A 80 36.91 -7.69 20.70
N GLU A 81 35.74 -8.21 21.05
CA GLU A 81 34.57 -8.19 20.16
C GLU A 81 34.07 -6.76 19.89
N LYS A 82 33.66 -6.48 18.66
CA LYS A 82 33.14 -5.18 18.24
C LYS A 82 31.88 -4.84 19.06
N LEU A 83 31.71 -3.57 19.45
CA LEU A 83 30.43 -3.11 20.01
C LEU A 83 29.30 -3.49 19.03
N PRO A 84 28.20 -4.12 19.48
CA PRO A 84 27.02 -4.27 18.63
C PRO A 84 26.60 -2.86 18.23
N THR A 85 26.82 -2.51 16.96
CA THR A 85 26.24 -1.29 16.41
C THR A 85 24.76 -1.61 16.33
N PRO A 86 23.85 -0.85 17.00
CA PRO A 86 22.43 -1.11 16.84
C PRO A 86 22.15 -1.03 15.33
N GLU A 87 21.68 -2.13 14.75
CA GLU A 87 21.27 -2.12 13.36
C GLU A 87 20.27 -0.98 13.20
N PRO A 88 20.39 -0.16 12.14
CA PRO A 88 19.46 0.94 11.94
C PRO A 88 18.04 0.35 11.89
N GLN A 89 17.25 0.65 12.91
CA GLN A 89 15.88 0.16 12.99
C GLN A 89 15.12 0.62 11.75
N LYS A 90 14.49 -0.33 11.05
CA LYS A 90 13.71 -0.03 9.86
C LYS A 90 12.55 0.89 10.24
N THR A 91 12.48 2.05 9.60
CA THR A 91 11.35 2.97 9.76
C THR A 91 10.08 2.39 9.17
N ILE A 92 8.91 2.89 9.59
CA ILE A 92 7.61 2.52 9.01
C ILE A 92 7.59 2.78 7.50
N ALA A 93 8.14 3.92 7.05
CA ALA A 93 8.28 4.26 5.63
C ALA A 93 9.03 3.18 4.84
N GLN A 94 10.18 2.74 5.37
CA GLN A 94 10.99 1.68 4.77
C GLN A 94 10.26 0.34 4.80
N ALA A 95 9.58 0.01 5.89
CA ALA A 95 8.79 -1.22 6.01
C ALA A 95 7.64 -1.25 4.98
N ILE A 96 6.93 -0.14 4.78
CA ILE A 96 5.90 0.00 3.75
C ILE A 96 6.49 -0.22 2.36
N LYS A 97 7.64 0.40 2.06
CA LYS A 97 8.32 0.21 0.76
C LYS A 97 8.67 -1.25 0.51
N THR A 98 9.29 -1.92 1.48
CA THR A 98 9.63 -3.35 1.37
C THR A 98 8.37 -4.21 1.21
N PHE A 99 7.31 -3.91 1.96
CA PHE A 99 6.04 -4.62 1.87
C PHE A 99 5.37 -4.47 0.50
N LEU A 100 5.36 -3.26 -0.06
CA LEU A 100 4.82 -3.02 -1.40
C LEU A 100 5.62 -3.76 -2.47
N LEU A 101 6.96 -3.77 -2.40
CA LEU A 101 7.82 -4.53 -3.30
C LEU A 101 7.52 -6.03 -3.23
N ALA A 102 7.31 -6.58 -2.03
CA ALA A 102 6.92 -7.98 -1.87
C ALA A 102 5.56 -8.26 -2.55
N LYS A 103 4.58 -7.37 -2.41
CA LYS A 103 3.27 -7.50 -3.07
C LYS A 103 3.34 -7.35 -4.59
N GLU A 104 4.26 -6.54 -5.10
CA GLU A 104 4.55 -6.47 -6.54
C GLU A 104 5.15 -7.79 -7.03
N GLY A 105 6.07 -8.40 -6.27
CA GLY A 105 6.63 -9.73 -6.53
C GLY A 105 5.58 -10.86 -6.54
N GLU A 106 4.53 -10.76 -5.71
CA GLU A 106 3.35 -11.66 -5.74
C GLU A 106 2.49 -11.49 -7.01
N ARG A 107 2.89 -10.66 -7.97
CA ARG A 107 2.15 -10.35 -9.22
C ARG A 107 0.74 -9.83 -8.96
N ARG A 108 0.55 -9.05 -7.90
CA ARG A 108 -0.72 -8.36 -7.63
C ARG A 108 -0.98 -7.31 -8.72
N SER A 109 -2.25 -7.08 -9.04
CA SER A 109 -2.60 -6.11 -10.08
C SER A 109 -2.13 -4.69 -9.69
N PRO A 110 -1.70 -3.84 -10.66
CA PRO A 110 -1.25 -2.48 -10.36
C PRO A 110 -2.29 -1.64 -9.60
N GLN A 111 -3.58 -1.86 -9.88
CA GLN A 111 -4.67 -1.20 -9.17
C GLN A 111 -4.75 -1.62 -7.68
N THR A 112 -4.44 -2.88 -7.37
CA THR A 112 -4.38 -3.37 -5.99
C THR A 112 -3.21 -2.74 -5.26
N ILE A 113 -2.03 -2.71 -5.88
CA ILE A 113 -0.83 -2.07 -5.32
C ILE A 113 -1.06 -0.58 -5.06
N ARG A 114 -1.66 0.13 -6.02
CA ARG A 114 -2.02 1.54 -5.88
C ARG A 114 -2.94 1.79 -4.69
N LYS A 115 -4.00 0.99 -4.53
CA LYS A 115 -4.92 1.10 -3.38
C LYS A 115 -4.21 0.84 -2.06
N LEU A 116 -3.38 -0.21 -2.03
CA LEU A 116 -2.60 -0.58 -0.85
C LEU A 116 -1.65 0.55 -0.44
N ARG A 117 -0.92 1.12 -1.40
CA ARG A 117 -0.02 2.25 -1.20
C ARG A 117 -0.75 3.44 -0.57
N GLY A 118 -1.87 3.88 -1.15
CA GLY A 118 -2.64 5.01 -0.63
C GLY A 118 -3.10 4.81 0.82
N GLN A 119 -3.57 3.60 1.16
CA GLN A 119 -4.02 3.28 2.52
C GLN A 119 -2.87 3.24 3.53
N LEU A 120 -1.71 2.67 3.14
CA LEU A 120 -0.54 2.60 4.01
C LEU A 120 0.12 3.98 4.19
N THR A 121 0.10 4.83 3.17
CA THR A 121 0.56 6.22 3.30
C THR A 121 -0.30 7.02 4.28
N LEU A 122 -1.64 6.85 4.25
CA LEU A 122 -2.51 7.48 5.25
C LEU A 122 -2.21 6.98 6.67
N PHE A 123 -1.91 5.69 6.81
CA PHE A 123 -1.53 5.10 8.10
C PHE A 123 -0.18 5.63 8.60
N GLU A 124 0.82 5.70 7.73
CA GLU A 124 2.13 6.29 8.03
C GLU A 124 2.02 7.76 8.47
N GLN A 125 1.24 8.56 7.76
CA GLN A 125 1.02 9.97 8.10
C GLN A 125 0.37 10.09 9.49
N PHE A 126 -0.62 9.25 9.78
CA PHE A 126 -1.29 9.22 11.07
C PHE A 126 -0.34 8.87 12.23
N LEU A 127 0.54 7.88 12.02
CA LEU A 127 1.55 7.46 13.00
C LEU A 127 2.66 8.50 13.18
N THR A 128 3.10 9.12 12.09
CA THR A 128 4.11 10.18 12.09
C THR A 128 3.62 11.39 12.89
N ALA A 129 2.35 11.77 12.74
CA ALA A 129 1.74 12.85 13.52
C ALA A 129 1.72 12.56 15.04
N ARG A 130 1.84 11.29 15.44
CA ARG A 130 1.94 10.82 16.84
C ARG A 130 3.37 10.47 17.24
N SER A 131 4.37 10.89 16.47
CA SER A 131 5.79 10.59 16.70
C SER A 131 6.10 9.10 16.81
N ARG A 132 5.36 8.26 16.07
CA ARG A 132 5.64 6.82 15.90
C ARG A 132 6.36 6.63 14.56
N PHE A 133 7.64 6.30 14.60
CA PHE A 133 8.49 6.19 13.41
C PHE A 133 8.92 4.75 13.12
N PHE A 134 8.90 3.89 14.13
CA PHE A 134 9.34 2.50 14.01
C PHE A 134 8.16 1.51 14.22
N PRO A 135 8.11 0.39 13.49
CA PRO A 135 7.05 -0.60 13.65
C PRO A 135 6.88 -1.13 15.09
N SER A 136 7.97 -1.20 15.86
CA SER A 136 7.95 -1.61 17.27
C SER A 136 7.22 -0.63 18.18
N GLU A 137 7.08 0.63 17.80
CA GLU A 137 6.44 1.67 18.61
C GLU A 137 4.92 1.70 18.43
N ILE A 138 4.38 0.98 17.46
CA ILE A 138 2.95 0.96 17.17
C ILE A 138 2.22 0.23 18.30
N THR A 139 1.25 0.91 18.89
CA THR A 139 0.44 0.40 20.00
C THR A 139 -0.97 -0.02 19.55
N PRO A 140 -1.69 -0.81 20.37
CA PRO A 140 -3.12 -1.09 20.14
C PRO A 140 -3.97 0.18 20.03
N ASP A 141 -3.68 1.21 20.80
CA ASP A 141 -4.45 2.46 20.80
C ASP A 141 -4.28 3.19 19.48
N ASP A 142 -3.06 3.22 18.92
CA ASP A 142 -2.79 3.83 17.61
C ASP A 142 -3.67 3.22 16.51
N VAL A 143 -3.83 1.89 16.49
CA VAL A 143 -4.65 1.22 15.46
C VAL A 143 -6.15 1.40 15.69
N ILE A 144 -6.60 1.50 16.96
CA ILE A 144 -8.00 1.79 17.31
C ILE A 144 -8.36 3.22 16.91
N GLU A 145 -7.53 4.19 17.28
CA GLU A 145 -7.73 5.60 16.93
C GLU A 145 -7.65 5.82 15.41
N PHE A 146 -6.71 5.15 14.73
CA PHE A 146 -6.63 5.24 13.28
C PHE A 146 -7.92 4.74 12.63
N ARG A 147 -8.45 3.60 13.09
CA ARG A 147 -9.72 3.06 12.61
C ARG A 147 -10.88 4.03 12.86
N ALA A 148 -10.92 4.68 14.03
CA ALA A 148 -11.95 5.67 14.37
C ALA A 148 -11.88 6.92 13.47
N SER A 149 -10.70 7.27 12.95
CA SER A 149 -10.50 8.44 12.08
C SER A 149 -11.02 8.27 10.65
N TRP A 150 -11.46 7.07 10.24
CA TRP A 150 -11.82 6.80 8.84
C TRP A 150 -13.10 7.51 8.41
N LYS A 151 -13.00 8.32 7.34
CA LYS A 151 -14.12 9.03 6.71
C LYS A 151 -14.82 8.24 5.60
N TRP A 152 -14.55 6.93 5.47
CA TRP A 152 -15.12 6.11 4.39
C TRP A 152 -16.55 5.67 4.73
N LYS A 153 -17.53 6.12 3.92
CA LYS A 153 -18.96 5.78 4.09
C LYS A 153 -19.29 4.29 3.88
N SER A 154 -18.55 3.59 3.02
CA SER A 154 -18.81 2.18 2.71
C SER A 154 -18.16 1.24 3.73
N GLY A 155 -18.96 0.37 4.36
CA GLY A 155 -18.49 -0.70 5.23
C GLY A 155 -17.54 -1.66 4.53
N VAL A 156 -17.78 -1.99 3.26
CA VAL A 156 -16.89 -2.86 2.45
C VAL A 156 -15.54 -2.19 2.20
N THR A 157 -15.52 -0.88 1.92
CA THR A 157 -14.27 -0.13 1.78
C THR A 157 -13.48 -0.15 3.08
N ARG A 158 -14.14 0.09 4.22
CA ARG A 158 -13.51 0.02 5.55
C ARG A 158 -12.96 -1.38 5.84
N GLN A 159 -13.73 -2.44 5.56
CA GLN A 159 -13.27 -3.83 5.70
C GLN A 159 -12.04 -4.10 4.86
N LYS A 160 -12.03 -3.69 3.59
CA LYS A 160 -10.90 -3.93 2.70
C LYS A 160 -9.65 -3.17 3.12
N ALA A 161 -9.80 -1.92 3.55
CA ALA A 161 -8.71 -1.14 4.13
C ALA A 161 -8.15 -1.82 5.39
N GLN A 162 -9.02 -2.30 6.28
CA GLN A 162 -8.61 -3.04 7.46
C GLN A 162 -7.85 -4.32 7.13
N THR A 163 -8.29 -5.10 6.14
CA THR A 163 -7.56 -6.29 5.67
C THR A 163 -6.15 -5.93 5.20
N ASN A 164 -6.02 -4.84 4.44
CA ASN A 164 -4.75 -4.37 3.91
C ASN A 164 -3.79 -3.92 5.02
N ILE A 165 -4.29 -3.15 5.99
CA ILE A 165 -3.52 -2.71 7.17
C ILE A 165 -3.12 -3.92 8.01
N LYS A 166 -4.03 -4.85 8.30
CA LYS A 166 -3.73 -6.10 9.01
C LYS A 166 -2.63 -6.90 8.30
N SER A 167 -2.66 -6.97 6.98
CA SER A 167 -1.62 -7.66 6.21
C SER A 167 -0.26 -6.98 6.34
N PHE A 168 -0.20 -5.64 6.40
CA PHE A 168 1.03 -4.90 6.64
C PHE A 168 1.54 -5.12 8.07
N LEU A 169 0.67 -4.99 9.07
CA LEU A 169 1.03 -5.18 10.47
C LEU A 169 1.65 -6.57 10.71
N ARG A 170 1.06 -7.63 10.15
CA ARG A 170 1.63 -8.99 10.20
C ARG A 170 3.01 -9.12 9.57
N ALA A 171 3.29 -8.34 8.53
CA ALA A 171 4.56 -8.42 7.82
C ALA A 171 5.67 -7.56 8.45
N ALA A 172 5.30 -6.46 9.12
CA ALA A 172 6.25 -5.43 9.54
C ALA A 172 6.41 -5.28 11.06
N CYS A 173 5.43 -5.73 11.86
CA CYS A 173 5.41 -5.47 13.30
C CYS A 173 5.69 -6.75 14.11
N PRO A 174 6.62 -6.72 15.08
CA PRO A 174 6.88 -7.87 15.97
C PRO A 174 5.63 -8.30 16.77
N GLN A 175 4.86 -7.35 17.27
CA GLN A 175 3.66 -7.54 18.09
C GLN A 175 2.36 -7.63 17.26
N SER A 176 2.46 -8.14 16.02
CA SER A 176 1.38 -8.02 15.04
C SER A 176 0.06 -8.65 15.47
N ASP A 177 0.06 -9.75 16.21
CA ASP A 177 -1.17 -10.41 16.66
C ASP A 177 -2.00 -9.52 17.59
N THR A 178 -1.35 -8.85 18.54
CA THR A 178 -2.00 -7.90 19.45
C THR A 178 -2.62 -6.75 18.68
N LEU A 179 -1.89 -6.17 17.71
CA LEU A 179 -2.37 -5.06 16.88
C LEU A 179 -3.54 -5.47 15.97
N VAL A 180 -3.44 -6.66 15.36
CA VAL A 180 -4.48 -7.20 14.48
C VAL A 180 -5.76 -7.53 15.26
N LYS A 181 -5.62 -7.99 16.51
CA LYS A 181 -6.73 -8.24 17.44
C LYS A 181 -7.41 -6.93 17.85
N ALA A 182 -6.63 -5.90 18.18
CA ALA A 182 -7.14 -4.56 18.56
C ALA A 182 -7.99 -3.91 17.46
N LEU A 183 -7.62 -4.09 16.18
CA LEU A 183 -8.44 -3.64 15.06
C LEU A 183 -9.83 -4.29 14.98
N GLY A 184 -10.06 -5.43 15.62
CA GLY A 184 -11.36 -6.08 15.72
C GLY A 184 -11.99 -6.47 14.37
N ARG A 185 -13.31 -6.68 14.37
CA ARG A 185 -14.14 -6.90 13.17
C ARG A 185 -14.93 -5.63 12.84
N ILE A 186 -15.16 -5.39 11.55
CA ILE A 186 -16.13 -4.38 11.08
C ILE A 186 -17.40 -5.13 10.67
N SER A 187 -18.49 -4.86 11.38
CA SER A 187 -19.84 -5.24 10.97
C SER A 187 -20.34 -4.31 9.88
N LEU A 188 -21.10 -4.87 8.94
CA LEU A 188 -21.84 -4.09 7.95
C LEU A 188 -23.16 -3.65 8.57
N SER A 189 -23.54 -2.40 8.32
CA SER A 189 -24.85 -1.85 8.71
C SER A 189 -25.97 -2.36 7.78
N ARG A 190 -27.23 -2.13 8.16
CA ARG A 190 -28.37 -2.41 7.26
C ARG A 190 -28.23 -1.65 5.93
N ASP A 191 -27.81 -0.39 5.98
CA ASP A 191 -27.56 0.43 4.80
C ASP A 191 -26.39 -0.10 3.95
N ASP A 192 -25.36 -0.68 4.56
CA ASP A 192 -24.31 -1.38 3.81
C ASP A 192 -24.87 -2.59 3.05
N HIS A 193 -25.76 -3.36 3.68
CA HIS A 193 -26.39 -4.51 3.05
C HIS A 193 -27.33 -4.08 1.91
N ALA A 194 -28.19 -3.09 2.12
CA ALA A 194 -29.07 -2.56 1.08
C ALA A 194 -28.29 -2.03 -0.14
N ARG A 195 -27.13 -1.40 0.07
CA ARG A 195 -26.24 -0.97 -1.03
C ARG A 195 -25.58 -2.12 -1.80
N LEU A 196 -25.51 -3.31 -1.21
CA LEU A 196 -24.93 -4.50 -1.84
C LEU A 196 -25.96 -5.35 -2.56
N GLU A 197 -27.25 -5.13 -2.29
CA GLU A 197 -28.33 -5.82 -2.99
C GLU A 197 -28.28 -5.44 -4.48
N PRO A 198 -28.45 -6.42 -5.39
CA PRO A 198 -28.56 -6.13 -6.82
C PRO A 198 -29.74 -5.19 -7.07
N GLN A 199 -29.46 -4.04 -7.69
CA GLN A 199 -30.46 -3.08 -8.13
C GLN A 199 -30.57 -3.17 -9.66
N PRO A 200 -31.44 -4.05 -10.19
CA PRO A 200 -31.63 -4.15 -11.63
C PRO A 200 -32.31 -2.88 -12.15
N PHE A 201 -31.96 -2.48 -13.37
CA PHE A 201 -32.67 -1.39 -14.04
C PHE A 201 -34.12 -1.79 -14.31
N THR A 202 -35.03 -0.89 -14.01
CA THR A 202 -36.40 -0.95 -14.54
C THR A 202 -36.40 -0.65 -16.03
N GLU A 203 -37.44 -1.08 -16.74
CA GLU A 203 -37.59 -0.82 -18.18
C GLU A 203 -37.51 0.68 -18.51
N LYS A 204 -38.13 1.52 -17.67
CA LYS A 204 -38.09 2.99 -17.82
C LYS A 204 -36.68 3.56 -17.66
N GLU A 205 -35.92 3.07 -16.68
CA GLU A 205 -34.53 3.50 -16.47
C GLU A 205 -33.63 3.03 -17.61
N LEU A 206 -33.85 1.82 -18.13
CA LEU A 206 -33.10 1.31 -19.27
C LEU A 206 -33.39 2.13 -20.54
N GLN A 207 -34.65 2.45 -20.82
CA GLN A 207 -35.02 3.34 -21.92
C GLN A 207 -34.40 4.73 -21.77
N HIS A 208 -34.42 5.27 -20.54
CA HIS A 208 -33.77 6.55 -20.26
C HIS A 208 -32.25 6.48 -20.50
N LEU A 209 -31.58 5.42 -20.04
CA LEU A 209 -30.16 5.18 -20.25
C LEU A 209 -29.81 5.13 -21.75
N LEU A 210 -30.56 4.34 -22.53
CA LEU A 210 -30.36 4.18 -23.97
C LEU A 210 -30.59 5.51 -24.72
N ALA A 211 -31.56 6.32 -24.31
CA ALA A 211 -31.81 7.64 -24.87
C ALA A 211 -30.66 8.65 -24.61
N GLN A 212 -29.83 8.43 -23.59
CA GLN A 212 -28.65 9.27 -23.32
C GLN A 212 -27.44 8.89 -24.16
N VAL A 213 -27.33 7.65 -24.65
CA VAL A 213 -26.21 7.19 -25.48
C VAL A 213 -25.92 8.12 -26.66
N PRO A 214 -26.88 8.46 -27.54
CA PRO A 214 -26.60 9.35 -28.68
C PRO A 214 -26.17 10.76 -28.23
N LYS A 215 -26.65 11.25 -27.09
CA LYS A 215 -26.28 12.56 -26.55
C LYS A 215 -24.84 12.56 -26.03
N THR A 216 -24.45 11.54 -25.26
CA THR A 216 -23.10 11.41 -24.70
C THR A 216 -22.04 11.18 -25.79
N PHE A 217 -22.40 10.46 -26.86
CA PHE A 217 -21.51 10.13 -27.96
C PHE A 217 -21.77 10.96 -29.23
N ALA A 218 -22.42 12.12 -29.13
CA ALA A 218 -22.74 12.98 -30.26
C ALA A 218 -21.53 13.36 -31.13
N LYS A 219 -20.34 13.47 -30.53
CA LYS A 219 -19.08 13.78 -31.24
C LYS A 219 -18.44 12.57 -31.93
N GLU A 220 -18.93 11.36 -31.67
CA GLU A 220 -18.37 10.09 -32.14
C GLU A 220 -19.51 9.15 -32.57
N PRO A 221 -20.24 9.47 -33.66
CA PRO A 221 -21.48 8.77 -34.03
C PRO A 221 -21.27 7.28 -34.28
N ASN A 222 -20.09 6.88 -34.78
CA ASN A 222 -19.71 5.48 -34.99
C ASN A 222 -19.70 4.64 -33.69
N LYS A 223 -19.65 5.28 -32.51
CA LYS A 223 -19.66 4.60 -31.20
C LYS A 223 -21.06 4.41 -30.63
N ILE A 224 -22.07 5.07 -31.20
CA ILE A 224 -23.45 4.99 -30.70
C ILE A 224 -23.98 3.55 -30.82
N PRO A 225 -23.96 2.88 -32.01
CA PRO A 225 -24.43 1.50 -32.13
C PRO A 225 -23.63 0.54 -31.24
N LEU A 226 -22.31 0.75 -31.15
CA LEU A 226 -21.43 -0.07 -30.32
C LEU A 226 -21.80 -0.01 -28.84
N MET A 227 -22.10 1.19 -28.33
CA MET A 227 -22.44 1.37 -26.92
C MET A 227 -23.85 0.87 -26.60
N THR A 228 -24.80 1.04 -27.51
CA THR A 228 -26.14 0.46 -27.41
C THR A 228 -26.08 -1.07 -27.34
N ALA A 229 -25.38 -1.70 -28.28
CA ALA A 229 -25.19 -3.15 -28.31
C ALA A 229 -24.45 -3.67 -27.06
N LEU A 230 -23.47 -2.90 -26.54
CA LEU A 230 -22.80 -3.23 -25.28
C LEU A 230 -23.78 -3.24 -24.10
N ILE A 231 -24.65 -2.23 -23.98
CA ILE A 231 -25.65 -2.16 -22.92
C ILE A 231 -26.63 -3.33 -23.02
N HIS A 232 -27.20 -3.57 -24.20
CA HIS A 232 -28.11 -4.70 -24.42
C HIS A 232 -27.44 -6.04 -24.08
N CYS A 233 -26.20 -6.24 -24.52
CA CYS A 233 -25.42 -7.43 -24.18
C CYS A 233 -25.28 -7.58 -22.66
N GLN A 234 -24.86 -6.53 -21.95
CA GLN A 234 -24.67 -6.62 -20.50
C GLN A 234 -25.96 -6.87 -19.73
N VAL A 235 -27.07 -6.26 -20.16
CA VAL A 235 -28.39 -6.44 -19.52
C VAL A 235 -28.92 -7.85 -19.77
N ALA A 236 -28.85 -8.35 -21.01
CA ALA A 236 -29.37 -9.67 -21.37
C ALA A 236 -28.53 -10.82 -20.80
N THR A 237 -27.20 -10.65 -20.72
CA THR A 237 -26.28 -11.75 -20.36
C THR A 237 -25.73 -11.68 -18.94
N GLY A 238 -25.80 -10.51 -18.29
CA GLY A 238 -25.13 -10.24 -17.01
C GLY A 238 -23.60 -10.24 -17.12
N LEU A 239 -23.05 -10.12 -18.33
CA LEU A 239 -21.62 -10.22 -18.58
C LEU A 239 -20.87 -9.02 -17.99
N ALA A 240 -19.72 -9.30 -17.37
CA ALA A 240 -18.86 -8.25 -16.87
C ALA A 240 -18.36 -7.39 -18.04
N ILE A 241 -18.36 -6.08 -17.86
CA ILE A 241 -17.95 -5.13 -18.91
C ILE A 241 -16.59 -5.46 -19.54
N ARG A 242 -15.63 -5.98 -18.75
CA ARG A 242 -14.31 -6.37 -19.27
C ARG A 242 -14.39 -7.54 -20.25
N ASP A 243 -15.28 -8.49 -20.01
CA ASP A 243 -15.49 -9.62 -20.89
C ASP A 243 -16.30 -9.16 -22.12
N ALA A 244 -17.32 -8.32 -21.93
CA ALA A 244 -18.18 -7.79 -23.02
C ALA A 244 -17.42 -6.96 -24.06
N ILE A 245 -16.52 -6.07 -23.65
CA ILE A 245 -15.69 -5.28 -24.56
C ILE A 245 -14.66 -6.10 -25.34
N GLN A 246 -14.38 -7.34 -24.92
CA GLN A 246 -13.39 -8.22 -25.56
C GLN A 246 -14.04 -9.23 -26.51
N LEU A 247 -15.37 -9.18 -26.67
CA LEU A 247 -16.09 -10.09 -27.55
C LEU A 247 -15.61 -9.95 -28.99
N GLN A 248 -15.45 -11.12 -29.61
CA GLN A 248 -15.10 -11.30 -31.01
C GLN A 248 -16.23 -12.08 -31.68
N ARG A 249 -16.22 -12.10 -33.01
CA ARG A 249 -17.19 -12.88 -33.78
C ARG A 249 -17.11 -14.36 -33.49
N ASP A 250 -15.91 -14.87 -33.28
CA ASP A 250 -15.68 -16.27 -32.93
C ASP A 250 -16.28 -16.64 -31.55
N ASN A 251 -16.69 -15.65 -30.75
CA ASN A 251 -17.45 -15.87 -29.53
C ASN A 251 -18.96 -16.04 -29.78
N LEU A 252 -19.43 -15.82 -31.00
CA LEU A 252 -20.82 -15.93 -31.39
C LEU A 252 -20.96 -17.14 -32.33
N SER A 253 -21.92 -18.01 -32.06
CA SER A 253 -22.27 -19.10 -32.97
C SER A 253 -23.77 -19.22 -33.11
N GLU A 254 -24.19 -19.81 -34.21
CA GLU A 254 -25.57 -20.16 -34.48
C GLU A 254 -25.61 -21.67 -34.69
N ASP A 255 -26.46 -22.37 -33.93
CA ASP A 255 -26.68 -23.81 -34.05
C ASP A 255 -28.16 -24.04 -34.34
N GLU A 256 -28.47 -24.55 -35.53
CA GLU A 256 -29.82 -24.83 -36.05
C GLU A 256 -30.77 -23.62 -36.05
N SER A 257 -31.26 -23.23 -34.87
CA SER A 257 -32.20 -22.13 -34.60
C SER A 257 -31.85 -21.30 -33.36
N ASP A 258 -30.76 -21.65 -32.66
CA ASP A 258 -30.35 -21.02 -31.42
C ASP A 258 -29.05 -20.23 -31.60
N CYS A 259 -29.06 -18.99 -31.09
CA CYS A 259 -27.89 -18.13 -31.05
C CYS A 259 -27.14 -18.30 -29.71
N TRP A 260 -25.82 -18.46 -29.78
CA TRP A 260 -24.97 -18.76 -28.64
C TRP A 260 -23.82 -17.77 -28.48
N LEU A 261 -23.52 -17.48 -27.21
CA LEU A 261 -22.38 -16.68 -26.77
C LEU A 261 -21.41 -17.56 -25.98
N HIS A 262 -20.17 -17.63 -26.46
CA HIS A 262 -19.08 -18.45 -25.93
C HIS A 262 -17.96 -17.57 -25.37
N ILE A 263 -17.77 -17.60 -24.05
CA ILE A 263 -16.80 -16.72 -23.40
C ILE A 263 -15.94 -17.50 -22.42
N LYS A 264 -14.64 -17.23 -22.44
CA LYS A 264 -13.74 -17.63 -21.36
C LYS A 264 -13.60 -16.48 -20.37
N ARG A 265 -14.28 -16.58 -19.23
CA ARG A 265 -14.30 -15.48 -18.23
C ARG A 265 -12.89 -15.13 -17.77
N GLN A 266 -12.49 -13.86 -17.88
CA GLN A 266 -11.14 -13.42 -17.49
C GLN A 266 -10.82 -13.68 -16.01
N LYS A 267 -11.82 -13.58 -15.11
CA LYS A 267 -11.62 -13.72 -13.66
C LYS A 267 -11.44 -15.16 -13.20
N THR A 268 -12.13 -16.11 -13.83
CA THR A 268 -12.19 -17.51 -13.37
C THR A 268 -11.58 -18.50 -14.34
N ASN A 269 -11.25 -18.05 -15.57
CA ASN A 269 -10.75 -18.87 -16.67
C ASN A 269 -11.69 -20.04 -17.06
N LYS A 270 -12.96 -19.98 -16.64
CA LYS A 270 -13.96 -20.99 -16.94
C LYS A 270 -14.66 -20.63 -18.25
N PRO A 271 -14.81 -21.58 -19.19
CA PRO A 271 -15.66 -21.40 -20.35
C PRO A 271 -17.12 -21.31 -19.90
N VAL A 272 -17.86 -20.39 -20.51
CA VAL A 272 -19.29 -20.20 -20.33
C VAL A 272 -19.91 -20.16 -21.72
N ARG A 273 -20.96 -20.95 -21.90
CA ARG A 273 -21.81 -20.93 -23.09
C ARG A 273 -23.20 -20.49 -22.65
N GLN A 274 -23.72 -19.43 -23.25
CA GLN A 274 -25.00 -18.82 -22.90
C GLN A 274 -25.84 -18.63 -24.16
N LYS A 275 -27.09 -19.05 -24.12
CA LYS A 275 -28.06 -18.78 -25.18
C LYS A 275 -28.44 -17.31 -25.16
N ILE A 276 -28.51 -16.68 -26.32
CA ILE A 276 -28.91 -15.29 -26.51
C ILE A 276 -30.06 -15.19 -27.52
N ASP A 277 -30.81 -14.11 -27.44
CA ASP A 277 -31.88 -13.81 -28.40
C ASP A 277 -31.31 -13.48 -29.79
N THR A 278 -32.06 -13.82 -30.84
CA THR A 278 -31.66 -13.60 -32.24
C THR A 278 -31.44 -12.12 -32.54
N GLY A 279 -32.29 -11.22 -32.01
CA GLY A 279 -32.13 -9.79 -32.20
C GLY A 279 -30.84 -9.26 -31.58
N LEU A 280 -30.47 -9.75 -30.39
CA LEU A 280 -29.19 -9.42 -29.76
C LEU A 280 -28.00 -10.00 -30.55
N TYR A 281 -28.12 -11.21 -31.09
CA TYR A 281 -27.08 -11.83 -31.90
C TYR A 281 -26.79 -11.01 -33.18
N GLU A 282 -27.83 -10.63 -33.91
CA GLU A 282 -27.72 -9.80 -35.11
C GLU A 282 -27.15 -8.42 -34.80
N GLU A 283 -27.62 -7.78 -33.71
CA GLU A 283 -27.09 -6.51 -33.25
C GLU A 283 -25.58 -6.61 -32.95
N LEU A 284 -25.15 -7.64 -32.23
CA LEU A 284 -23.74 -7.89 -31.94
C LEU A 284 -22.91 -8.16 -33.20
N LEU A 285 -23.45 -8.89 -34.18
CA LEU A 285 -22.78 -9.13 -35.46
C LEU A 285 -22.60 -7.85 -36.27
N SER A 286 -23.59 -6.95 -36.22
CA SER A 286 -23.58 -5.68 -36.95
C SER A 286 -22.45 -4.75 -36.45
N VAL A 287 -22.18 -4.76 -35.15
CA VAL A 287 -21.15 -3.91 -34.52
C VAL A 287 -19.76 -4.55 -34.41
N THR A 288 -19.65 -5.88 -34.55
CA THR A 288 -18.37 -6.59 -34.48
C THR A 288 -17.52 -6.51 -35.77
N ASN A 289 -18.05 -5.94 -36.85
CA ASN A 289 -17.38 -5.77 -38.15
C ASN A 289 -16.20 -4.77 -38.15
N GLY A 290 -16.09 -3.93 -37.12
CA GLY A 290 -14.97 -3.02 -36.92
C GLY A 290 -14.38 -3.29 -35.56
N THR A 291 -13.51 -4.29 -35.47
CA THR A 291 -12.73 -4.67 -34.27
C THR A 291 -13.14 -3.92 -32.99
N LEU A 292 -13.75 -4.62 -32.03
CA LEU A 292 -13.76 -4.21 -30.61
C LEU A 292 -12.33 -4.11 -30.01
N ARG A 293 -11.27 -3.94 -30.83
CA ARG A 293 -9.94 -3.48 -30.41
C ARG A 293 -9.99 -1.99 -30.11
N VAL A 294 -10.75 -1.64 -29.09
CA VAL A 294 -10.40 -0.45 -28.34
C VAL A 294 -9.06 -0.78 -27.67
N ARG A 295 -7.95 -0.17 -28.11
CA ARG A 295 -6.63 -0.38 -27.49
C ARG A 295 -6.76 -0.13 -25.98
N GLN A 296 -6.11 -0.91 -25.11
CA GLN A 296 -6.18 -0.75 -23.64
C GLN A 296 -6.22 0.70 -23.10
N PRO A 297 -5.45 1.68 -23.65
CA PRO A 297 -5.56 3.08 -23.22
C PRO A 297 -6.89 3.76 -23.61
N GLN A 298 -7.51 3.42 -24.74
CA GLN A 298 -8.81 3.94 -25.18
C GLN A 298 -9.97 3.32 -24.39
N LEU A 299 -9.81 2.07 -23.91
CA LEU A 299 -10.81 1.38 -23.07
C LEU A 299 -11.06 2.12 -21.76
N ARG A 300 -10.02 2.77 -21.21
CA ARG A 300 -10.15 3.59 -20.02
C ARG A 300 -11.04 4.81 -20.23
N ARG A 301 -10.89 5.51 -21.37
CA ARG A 301 -11.73 6.68 -21.70
C ARG A 301 -13.17 6.26 -22.01
N LEU A 302 -13.34 5.15 -22.72
CA LEU A 302 -14.66 4.59 -23.02
C LEU A 302 -15.38 4.15 -21.73
N PHE A 303 -14.67 3.45 -20.86
CA PHE A 303 -15.17 3.01 -19.55
C PHE A 303 -15.52 4.19 -18.65
N LEU A 304 -14.71 5.25 -18.60
CA LEU A 304 -15.03 6.44 -17.80
C LEU A 304 -16.28 7.17 -18.30
N ARG A 305 -16.47 7.28 -19.62
CA ARG A 305 -17.70 7.88 -20.19
C ARG A 305 -18.91 6.98 -19.99
N TYR A 306 -18.74 5.66 -20.07
CA TYR A 306 -19.79 4.69 -19.76
C TYR A 306 -20.20 4.74 -18.29
N VAL A 307 -19.23 4.79 -17.37
CA VAL A 307 -19.52 4.98 -15.93
C VAL A 307 -20.21 6.32 -15.68
N SER A 308 -19.80 7.38 -16.39
CA SER A 308 -20.50 8.67 -16.34
C SER A 308 -21.94 8.60 -16.86
N LEU A 309 -22.21 7.76 -17.87
CA LEU A 309 -23.56 7.51 -18.40
C LEU A 309 -24.43 6.78 -17.36
N LEU A 310 -23.88 5.74 -16.71
CA LEU A 310 -24.58 5.00 -15.65
C LEU A 310 -24.86 5.86 -14.41
N ASN A 311 -23.90 6.70 -14.00
CA ASN A 311 -24.06 7.64 -12.88
C ASN A 311 -25.02 8.80 -13.18
N PHE A 312 -25.47 8.96 -14.43
CA PHE A 312 -26.50 9.95 -14.78
C PHE A 312 -27.92 9.42 -14.55
N VAL A 313 -28.10 8.08 -14.57
CA VAL A 313 -29.40 7.43 -14.40
C VAL A 313 -29.66 7.02 -12.95
N GLN A 314 -28.59 6.72 -12.21
CA GLN A 314 -28.63 6.50 -10.78
C GLN A 314 -28.03 7.74 -10.13
N ASP A 315 -28.74 8.44 -9.24
CA ASP A 315 -28.20 9.52 -8.37
C ASP A 315 -27.13 8.98 -7.38
N LEU A 316 -26.17 8.21 -7.89
CA LEU A 316 -25.10 7.59 -7.15
C LEU A 316 -23.96 8.59 -7.08
N GLU A 317 -23.66 8.99 -5.84
CA GLU A 317 -22.50 9.80 -5.49
C GLU A 317 -21.26 9.31 -6.25
N PRO A 318 -20.44 10.23 -6.79
CA PRO A 318 -19.22 9.88 -7.46
C PRO A 318 -18.36 9.02 -6.53
N ILE A 319 -18.12 7.77 -6.92
CA ILE A 319 -17.04 6.97 -6.35
C ILE A 319 -15.81 7.86 -6.42
N PRO A 320 -15.16 8.24 -5.31
CA PRO A 320 -13.98 9.07 -5.36
C PRO A 320 -12.90 8.27 -6.09
N LEU A 321 -12.76 8.56 -7.37
CA LEU A 321 -11.55 8.35 -8.13
C LEU A 321 -10.52 9.29 -7.50
N LEU A 322 -9.92 8.85 -6.40
CA LEU A 322 -8.64 9.42 -5.99
C LEU A 322 -7.72 9.27 -7.19
N CYS A 323 -7.38 10.41 -7.81
CA CYS A 323 -6.42 10.60 -8.91
C CYS A 323 -5.07 9.99 -8.62
#